data_AF-A0A820S209-F1
#
_entry.id   AF-A0A820S209-F1
#
_cell.length_a   1.000
_cell.length_b   1.000
_cell.length_c   1.000
_cell.angle_alpha   90.00
_cell.angle_beta   90.00
_cell.angle_gamma   90.00
#
_symmetry.space_group_name_H-M   'P 1'
#
loop_
_entity.id
_entity.type
_entity.pdbx_description
1 polymer ?
#
loop_
_entity_poly.entity_id
_entity_poly.type
_entity_poly.pdbx_seq_one_letter_code
_entity_poly.pdbx_strand_id
1 'polypeptide(L)'
;MENWGLITYREIALLIDPKSSSLTVRQRNAMTISHELAHQWFGNLVTMDWWTDLWLNEGFARWIQYLAVDRFYPEWDVWTQYVADVFSQFLVLDALKSSHPIEVP
;
A
#
# COMPACT_ATOMS: atom_id res chain seq x y z
N MET A 1 -1.16 -5.01 9.23
CA MET A 1 0.05 -5.17 10.06
C MET A 1 0.70 -6.46 9.68
N GLU A 2 1.94 -6.33 9.24
CA GLU A 2 2.70 -7.23 8.39
C GLU A 2 3.48 -8.29 9.16
N ASN A 3 3.10 -8.57 10.41
CA ASN A 3 3.83 -9.50 11.28
C ASN A 3 4.15 -10.80 10.54
N TRP A 4 5.42 -11.18 10.55
CA TRP A 4 5.93 -12.21 9.65
C TRP A 4 5.26 -13.57 9.92
N GLY A 5 4.52 -14.07 8.93
CA GLY A 5 3.77 -15.32 9.03
C GLY A 5 2.42 -15.22 9.76
N LEU A 6 2.05 -14.04 10.29
CA LEU A 6 0.74 -13.78 10.91
C LEU A 6 0.28 -12.34 10.63
N ILE A 7 -0.04 -12.06 9.37
CA ILE A 7 -0.55 -10.75 8.98
C ILE A 7 -1.93 -10.52 9.61
N THR A 8 -2.11 -9.39 10.30
CA THR A 8 -3.38 -9.02 10.92
C THR A 8 -4.06 -7.88 10.18
N TYR A 9 -5.39 -7.99 10.06
CA TYR A 9 -6.24 -7.03 9.35
C TYR A 9 -7.42 -6.62 10.23
N ARG A 10 -7.93 -5.41 9.99
CA ARG A 10 -9.31 -5.09 10.34
C ARG A 10 -10.25 -5.86 9.42
N GLU A 11 -11.40 -6.30 9.90
CA GLU A 11 -12.37 -7.09 9.10
C GLU A 11 -12.71 -6.41 7.76
N ILE A 12 -12.95 -5.10 7.79
CA ILE A 12 -13.26 -4.29 6.61
C ILE A 12 -12.18 -4.29 5.53
N ALA A 13 -10.94 -4.67 5.88
CA ALA A 13 -9.76 -4.65 5.02
C ALA A 13 -9.38 -6.05 4.49
N LEU A 14 -10.11 -7.10 4.90
CA LEU A 14 -9.84 -8.48 4.49
C LEU A 14 -11.11 -9.18 3.98
N LEU A 15 -12.22 -9.06 4.71
CA LEU A 15 -13.45 -9.78 4.38
C LEU A 15 -14.19 -9.12 3.21
N ILE A 16 -14.65 -9.95 2.29
CA ILE A 16 -15.49 -9.54 1.16
C ILE A 16 -16.74 -10.44 1.11
N ASP A 17 -17.88 -9.84 0.79
CA ASP A 17 -19.08 -10.56 0.37
C ASP A 17 -19.19 -10.49 -1.16
N PRO A 18 -19.09 -11.63 -1.87
CA PRO A 18 -19.20 -11.68 -3.32
C PRO A 18 -20.52 -11.11 -3.89
N LYS A 19 -21.58 -11.03 -3.09
CA LYS A 19 -22.90 -10.54 -3.53
C LYS A 19 -23.09 -9.05 -3.30
N SER A 20 -22.48 -8.48 -2.26
CA SER A 20 -22.78 -7.11 -1.81
C SER A 20 -21.57 -6.16 -1.80
N SER A 21 -20.33 -6.67 -1.75
CA SER A 21 -19.14 -5.81 -1.72
C SER A 21 -18.91 -5.15 -3.07
N SER A 22 -18.87 -3.82 -3.04
CA SER A 22 -18.59 -2.98 -4.22
C SER A 22 -17.18 -3.21 -4.77
N LEU A 23 -16.95 -2.82 -6.03
CA LEU A 23 -15.63 -2.89 -6.66
C LEU A 23 -14.58 -2.12 -5.85
N THR A 24 -14.91 -0.93 -5.37
CA THR A 24 -14.01 -0.11 -4.53
C THR A 24 -13.56 -0.84 -3.26
N VAL A 25 -14.48 -1.56 -2.60
CA VAL A 25 -14.13 -2.35 -1.40
C VAL A 25 -13.21 -3.51 -1.77
N ARG A 26 -13.49 -4.20 -2.88
CA ARG A 26 -12.65 -5.31 -3.36
C ARG A 26 -11.25 -4.84 -3.73
N GLN A 27 -11.14 -3.74 -4.49
CA GLN A 27 -9.87 -3.10 -4.85
C GLN A 27 -9.09 -2.70 -3.60
N ARG A 28 -9.72 -1.99 -2.65
CA ARG A 28 -9.08 -1.57 -1.39
C ARG A 28 -8.54 -2.77 -0.60
N ASN A 29 -9.33 -3.84 -0.47
CA ASN A 29 -8.92 -5.01 0.29
C ASN A 29 -7.79 -5.77 -0.43
N ALA A 30 -7.87 -5.93 -1.76
CA ALA A 30 -6.81 -6.53 -2.56
C ALA A 30 -5.49 -5.73 -2.48
N MET A 31 -5.58 -4.39 -2.51
CA MET A 31 -4.45 -3.48 -2.31
C MET A 31 -3.84 -3.65 -0.92
N THR A 32 -4.67 -3.68 0.13
CA THR A 32 -4.20 -3.87 1.51
C THR A 32 -3.51 -5.22 1.68
N ILE A 33 -4.11 -6.31 1.17
CA ILE A 33 -3.51 -7.64 1.24
C ILE A 33 -2.16 -7.67 0.50
N SER A 34 -2.09 -7.08 -0.69
CA SER A 34 -0.86 -7.05 -1.49
C SER A 34 0.24 -6.22 -0.82
N HIS A 35 -0.11 -5.11 -0.16
CA HIS A 35 0.80 -4.26 0.59
C HIS A 35 1.45 -5.04 1.75
N GLU A 36 0.63 -5.70 2.56
CA GLU A 36 1.10 -6.45 3.73
C GLU A 36 1.89 -7.71 3.35
N LEU A 37 1.55 -8.32 2.20
CA LEU A 37 2.34 -9.40 1.61
C LEU A 37 3.68 -8.92 1.08
N ALA A 38 3.76 -7.71 0.51
CA ALA A 38 5.04 -7.14 0.04
C ALA A 38 6.05 -7.02 1.19
N HIS A 39 5.56 -6.68 2.39
CA HIS A 39 6.39 -6.59 3.57
C HIS A 39 7.08 -7.90 3.99
N GLN A 40 6.56 -9.06 3.55
CA GLN A 40 7.22 -10.34 3.83
C GLN A 40 8.63 -10.43 3.20
N TRP A 41 8.91 -9.63 2.17
CA TRP A 41 10.25 -9.43 1.61
C TRP A 41 10.88 -8.10 2.08
N PHE A 42 10.16 -6.97 1.97
CA PHE A 42 10.69 -5.64 2.28
C PHE A 42 10.06 -5.06 3.54
N GLY A 43 10.77 -5.18 4.66
CA GLY A 43 10.35 -4.84 6.00
C GLY A 43 10.59 -5.99 6.97
N ASN A 44 10.36 -7.23 6.51
CA ASN A 44 10.61 -8.44 7.30
C ASN A 44 11.93 -9.13 6.95
N LEU A 45 12.11 -9.57 5.69
CA LEU A 45 13.34 -10.27 5.27
C LEU A 45 14.54 -9.31 5.14
N VAL A 46 14.30 -8.15 4.54
CA VAL A 46 15.24 -7.01 4.54
C VAL A 46 14.55 -5.86 5.24
N THR A 47 15.10 -5.44 6.37
CA THR A 47 14.56 -4.36 7.21
C THR A 47 15.50 -3.17 7.16
N MET A 48 14.94 -1.96 7.13
CA MET A 48 15.72 -0.73 7.27
C MET A 48 16.53 -0.72 8.57
N ASP A 49 17.72 -0.10 8.54
CA ASP A 49 18.61 -0.05 9.72
C ASP A 49 18.01 0.83 10.84
N TRP A 50 17.34 1.93 10.45
CA TRP A 50 16.69 2.84 11.37
C TRP A 50 15.41 3.45 10.79
N TRP A 51 14.61 4.07 11.66
CA TRP A 51 13.31 4.66 11.30
C TRP A 51 13.39 5.84 10.34
N THR A 52 14.54 6.49 10.22
CA THR A 52 14.82 7.50 9.17
C THR A 52 14.59 6.93 7.77
N ASP A 53 14.81 5.63 7.60
CA ASP A 53 14.67 4.87 6.36
C ASP A 53 13.35 4.10 6.24
N LEU A 54 12.32 4.43 7.05
CA LEU A 54 11.02 3.75 7.01
C LEU A 54 10.39 3.71 5.60
N TRP A 55 10.70 4.70 4.77
CA TRP A 55 10.24 4.77 3.38
C TRP A 55 10.68 3.57 2.53
N LEU A 56 11.81 2.91 2.86
CA LEU A 56 12.26 1.69 2.19
C LEU A 56 11.27 0.54 2.36
N ASN A 57 10.58 0.47 3.50
CA ASN A 57 9.54 -0.52 3.74
C ASN A 57 8.21 -0.05 3.13
N GLU A 58 7.70 1.07 3.64
CA GLU A 58 6.33 1.54 3.38
C GLU A 58 6.15 2.05 1.95
N GLY A 59 7.14 2.76 1.42
CA GLY A 59 7.14 3.25 0.05
C GLY A 59 7.22 2.10 -0.96
N PHE A 60 8.08 1.11 -0.69
CA PHE A 60 8.17 -0.09 -1.53
C PHE A 60 6.88 -0.89 -1.52
N ALA A 61 6.32 -1.18 -0.34
CA ALA A 61 5.06 -1.91 -0.21
C ALA A 61 3.89 -1.17 -0.88
N ARG A 62 3.84 0.16 -0.78
CA ARG A 62 2.85 1.00 -1.48
C ARG A 62 2.98 0.92 -3.01
N TRP A 63 4.19 0.82 -3.56
CA TRP A 63 4.36 0.66 -5.00
C TRP A 63 3.98 -0.76 -5.47
N ILE A 64 4.46 -1.80 -4.76
CA ILE A 64 4.20 -3.19 -5.11
C ILE A 64 2.72 -3.56 -5.06
N GLN A 65 1.93 -3.01 -4.12
CA GLN A 65 0.50 -3.32 -4.08
C GLN A 65 -0.22 -2.99 -5.40
N TYR A 66 0.15 -1.89 -6.08
CA TYR A 66 -0.46 -1.52 -7.35
C TYR A 66 -0.01 -2.46 -8.46
N LEU A 67 1.30 -2.76 -8.53
CA LEU A 67 1.85 -3.71 -9.48
C LEU A 67 1.23 -5.10 -9.35
N ALA A 68 1.08 -5.60 -8.13
CA ALA A 68 0.51 -6.90 -7.85
C ALA A 68 -0.98 -6.96 -8.20
N VAL A 69 -1.78 -5.97 -7.75
CA VAL A 69 -3.21 -5.94 -8.03
C VAL A 69 -3.48 -5.79 -9.52
N ASP A 70 -2.75 -4.93 -10.22
CA ASP A 70 -2.84 -4.79 -11.69
C ASP A 70 -2.52 -6.11 -12.41
N ARG A 71 -1.52 -6.86 -11.92
CA ARG A 71 -1.16 -8.15 -12.49
C ARG A 71 -2.24 -9.22 -12.30
N PHE A 72 -2.95 -9.23 -11.18
CA PHE A 72 -3.99 -10.21 -10.87
C PHE A 72 -5.37 -9.82 -11.44
N TYR A 73 -5.64 -8.52 -11.51
CA TYR A 73 -6.93 -7.95 -11.93
C TYR A 73 -6.71 -6.80 -12.92
N PRO A 74 -6.15 -7.08 -14.12
CA PRO A 74 -5.85 -6.04 -15.11
C PRO A 74 -7.10 -5.28 -15.58
N GLU A 75 -8.29 -5.88 -15.48
CA GLU A 75 -9.56 -5.24 -15.82
C GLU A 75 -9.97 -4.13 -14.84
N TRP A 76 -9.31 -4.03 -13.69
CA TRP A 76 -9.56 -2.96 -12.71
C TRP A 76 -8.83 -1.67 -13.06
N ASP A 77 -7.82 -1.72 -13.94
CA ASP A 77 -7.04 -0.57 -14.40
C ASP A 77 -6.59 0.34 -13.23
N VAL A 78 -5.94 -0.27 -12.24
CA VAL A 78 -5.61 0.42 -10.97
C VAL A 78 -4.46 1.43 -11.11
N TRP A 79 -3.65 1.33 -12.17
CA TRP A 79 -2.58 2.29 -12.43
C TRP A 79 -3.09 3.67 -12.85
N THR A 80 -4.19 3.75 -13.60
CA THR A 80 -4.79 5.05 -13.92
C THR A 80 -5.35 5.71 -12.67
N GLN A 81 -5.87 4.91 -11.73
CA GLN A 81 -6.33 5.38 -10.42
C GLN A 81 -5.17 5.87 -9.54
N TYR A 82 -3.98 5.25 -9.60
CA TYR A 82 -2.81 5.66 -8.80
C TYR A 82 -2.47 7.16 -8.95
N VAL A 83 -2.55 7.69 -10.17
CA VAL A 83 -2.25 9.11 -10.43
C VAL A 83 -3.21 10.04 -9.70
N ALA A 84 -4.50 9.71 -9.70
CA ALA A 84 -5.54 10.48 -9.04
C ALA A 84 -5.54 10.27 -7.51
N ASP A 85 -5.47 9.02 -7.06
CA ASP A 85 -5.72 8.65 -5.67
C ASP A 85 -4.48 8.77 -4.78
N VAL A 86 -3.28 8.64 -5.35
CA VAL A 86 -2.03 8.65 -4.61
C VAL A 86 -1.22 9.87 -5.01
N PHE A 87 -0.71 9.90 -6.24
CA PHE A 87 0.30 10.87 -6.66
C PHE A 87 -0.16 12.32 -6.47
N SER A 88 -1.35 12.67 -6.96
CA SER A 88 -1.88 14.04 -6.85
C SER A 88 -2.10 14.47 -5.40
N GLN A 89 -2.57 13.57 -4.54
CA GLN A 89 -2.80 13.87 -3.12
C GLN A 89 -1.48 14.11 -2.38
N PHE A 90 -0.47 13.28 -2.64
CA PHE A 90 0.85 13.43 -2.02
C PHE A 90 1.56 14.71 -2.47
N LEU A 91 1.44 15.12 -3.74
CA LEU A 91 1.99 16.40 -4.20
C LEU A 91 1.38 17.60 -3.47
N VAL A 92 0.08 17.56 -3.18
CA VAL A 92 -0.59 18.64 -2.42
C VAL A 92 -0.06 18.71 -0.99
N LEU A 93 0.13 17.56 -0.34
CA LEU A 93 0.70 17.50 1.02
C LEU A 93 2.17 17.93 1.03
N ASP A 94 2.94 17.51 0.03
CA ASP A 94 4.38 17.83 -0.05
C ASP A 94 4.65 19.30 -0.40
N ALA A 95 3.69 19.97 -1.05
CA ALA A 95 3.75 21.41 -1.31
C ALA A 95 3.55 22.27 -0.04
N LEU A 96 3.19 21.69 1.10
CA LEU A 96 3.00 22.43 2.34
C LEU A 96 4.35 22.79 2.97
N LYS A 97 4.43 23.99 3.56
CA LYS A 97 5.61 24.40 4.35
C LYS A 97 5.88 23.52 5.57
N SER A 98 4.85 22.80 6.04
CA SER A 98 4.93 21.84 7.14
C SER A 98 5.25 20.41 6.68
N SER A 99 5.51 20.19 5.39
CA SER A 99 6.05 18.92 4.90
C SER A 99 7.46 18.69 5.46
N HIS A 100 8.00 17.51 5.21
CA HIS A 100 9.34 17.12 5.60
C HIS A 100 10.00 16.29 4.48
N PRO A 101 11.34 16.20 4.47
CA PRO A 101 12.03 15.26 3.59
C PRO A 101 11.60 13.82 3.86
N ILE A 102 11.72 12.95 2.86
CA ILE A 102 11.41 11.51 2.99
C ILE A 102 12.24 10.87 4.10
N GLU A 103 13.55 11.12 4.10
CA GLU A 103 14.47 10.74 5.16
C GLU A 103 14.54 11.90 6.16
N VAL A 104 13.95 11.73 7.34
CA VAL A 104 13.96 12.75 8.40
C VAL A 104 15.21 12.52 9.26
N PRO A 105 16.17 13.45 9.33
CA PRO A 105 17.41 13.30 10.09
C PRO A 105 17.22 13.17 11.61
#